data_AF-A0A7W4E021-F1
#
_entry.id   AF-A0A7W4E021-F1
#
_cell.length_a   1.000
_cell.length_b   1.000
_cell.length_c   1.000
_cell.angle_alpha   90.00
_cell.angle_beta   90.00
_cell.angle_gamma   90.00
#
_symmetry.space_group_name_H-M   'P 1'
#
loop_
_entity.id
_entity.type
_entity.pdbx_description
1 polymer ?
#
loop_
_entity_poly.entity_id
_entity_poly.type
_entity_poly.pdbx_seq_one_letter_code
_entity_poly.pdbx_strand_id
1 'polypeptide(L)'
;MQSAEEKLSKLPQSTWDSVYFISINPEKYHKDIEFFGKKYTFVSNGTSGLHKIAYELAGGRVPAYPFWVFADENGKMLTHEGLLKEKELNSIFSNHNH
;
A
#
# COMPACT_ATOMS: atom_id res chain seq x y z
N MET A 1 -11.17 -5.22 -10.28
CA MET A 1 -10.87 -3.90 -9.67
C MET A 1 -12.08 -3.30 -8.96
N GLN A 2 -13.32 -3.56 -9.40
CA GLN A 2 -14.54 -3.03 -8.76
C GLN A 2 -14.80 -3.45 -7.30
N SER A 3 -14.31 -4.62 -6.85
CA SER A 3 -14.70 -5.18 -5.54
C SER A 3 -13.98 -4.60 -4.31
N ALA A 4 -12.87 -3.88 -4.51
CA ALA A 4 -12.16 -3.22 -3.40
C ALA A 4 -12.74 -1.83 -3.14
N GLU A 5 -13.04 -1.07 -4.21
CA GLU A 5 -13.62 0.29 -4.12
C GLU A 5 -15.00 0.28 -3.45
N GLU A 6 -15.85 -0.70 -3.73
CA GLU A 6 -17.20 -0.77 -3.15
C GLU A 6 -17.21 -0.98 -1.62
N LYS A 7 -16.21 -1.66 -1.06
CA LYS A 7 -16.16 -1.98 0.39
C LYS A 7 -15.49 -0.89 1.23
N LEU A 8 -14.71 -0.04 0.59
CA LEU A 8 -14.11 1.15 1.19
C LEU A 8 -15.16 2.26 1.41
N SER A 9 -16.26 2.26 0.64
CA SER A 9 -17.34 3.25 0.69
C SER A 9 -18.07 3.42 2.05
N LYS A 10 -17.82 2.56 3.03
CA LYS A 10 -18.45 2.61 4.35
C LYS A 10 -17.66 3.38 5.41
N LEU A 11 -16.41 3.73 5.13
CA LEU A 11 -15.68 4.64 6.01
C LEU A 11 -16.26 6.06 5.92
N PRO A 12 -16.24 6.84 7.01
CA PRO A 12 -16.65 8.24 6.98
C PRO A 12 -15.95 8.99 5.85
N GLN A 13 -16.68 9.85 5.13
CA GLN A 13 -16.11 10.66 4.04
C GLN A 13 -14.87 11.44 4.51
N SER A 14 -14.89 11.95 5.74
CA SER A 14 -13.77 12.67 6.36
C SER A 14 -12.48 11.85 6.48
N THR A 15 -12.58 10.51 6.53
CA THR A 15 -11.40 9.63 6.53
C THR A 15 -10.75 9.58 5.16
N TRP A 16 -11.54 9.66 4.08
CA TRP A 16 -11.03 9.70 2.70
C TRP A 16 -10.37 11.03 2.37
N ASP A 17 -10.88 12.13 2.94
CA ASP A 17 -10.34 13.47 2.73
C ASP A 17 -8.94 13.65 3.36
N SER A 18 -8.57 12.79 4.33
CA SER A 18 -7.29 12.85 5.04
C SER A 18 -6.24 11.84 4.54
N VAL A 19 -6.50 11.11 3.46
CA VAL A 19 -5.62 10.04 2.97
C VAL A 19 -5.30 10.18 1.49
N TYR A 20 -4.07 9.83 1.13
CA TYR A 20 -3.62 9.77 -0.26
C TYR A 20 -3.45 8.32 -0.69
N PHE A 21 -4.10 7.95 -1.80
CA PHE A 21 -3.95 6.61 -2.39
C PHE A 21 -2.96 6.62 -3.53
N ILE A 22 -1.92 5.79 -3.40
CA ILE A 22 -0.96 5.52 -4.46
C ILE A 22 -1.04 4.03 -4.78
N SER A 23 -1.51 3.70 -5.98
CA SER A 23 -1.50 2.33 -6.49
C SER A 23 -0.24 2.09 -7.31
N ILE A 24 0.58 1.15 -6.85
CA ILE A 24 1.78 0.72 -7.54
C ILE A 24 1.49 -0.64 -8.18
N ASN A 25 1.35 -0.66 -9.52
CA ASN A 25 1.20 -1.90 -10.28
C ASN A 25 2.49 -2.22 -11.06
N PRO A 26 3.30 -3.17 -10.57
CA PRO A 26 4.57 -3.52 -11.21
C PRO A 26 4.48 -3.88 -12.68
N GLU A 27 3.48 -4.69 -13.00
CA GLU A 27 3.31 -5.31 -14.32
C GLU A 27 2.75 -4.32 -15.34
N LYS A 28 2.11 -3.25 -14.88
CA LYS A 28 1.56 -2.22 -15.77
C LYS A 28 2.60 -1.13 -16.06
N TYR A 29 3.32 -0.68 -15.05
CA TYR A 29 4.08 0.57 -15.15
C TYR A 29 5.55 0.35 -15.49
N HIS A 30 6.16 -0.80 -15.20
CA HIS A 30 7.56 -1.15 -15.55
C HIS A 30 8.56 0.02 -15.38
N LYS A 31 8.37 0.85 -14.34
CA LYS A 31 9.09 2.11 -14.12
C LYS A 31 9.63 2.15 -12.70
N ASP A 32 10.73 2.86 -12.55
CA ASP A 32 11.28 3.18 -11.23
C ASP A 32 10.32 4.11 -10.47
N ILE A 33 10.32 4.00 -9.15
CA ILE A 33 9.51 4.83 -8.26
C ILE A 33 10.42 5.65 -7.36
N GLU A 34 10.13 6.93 -7.22
CA GLU A 34 10.74 7.78 -6.20
C GLU A 34 9.78 7.90 -5.01
N PHE A 35 10.25 7.52 -3.83
CA PHE A 35 9.48 7.54 -2.60
C PHE A 35 10.38 7.97 -1.44
N PHE A 36 9.95 8.96 -0.65
CA PHE A 36 10.74 9.58 0.42
C PHE A 36 12.17 10.00 -0.03
N GLY A 37 12.30 10.54 -1.25
CA GLY A 37 13.59 10.96 -1.80
C GLY A 37 14.54 9.81 -2.18
N LYS A 38 14.10 8.55 -2.06
CA LYS A 38 14.84 7.37 -2.50
C LYS A 38 14.25 6.84 -3.80
N LYS A 39 15.12 6.47 -4.72
CA LYS A 39 14.75 5.83 -5.98
C LYS A 39 14.74 4.31 -5.84
N TYR A 40 13.61 3.70 -6.16
CA TYR A 40 13.38 2.26 -6.13
C TYR A 40 13.30 1.74 -7.56
N THR A 41 14.28 0.90 -7.91
CA THR A 41 14.37 0.32 -9.25
C THR A 41 13.36 -0.81 -9.42
N PHE A 42 12.72 -0.83 -10.58
CA PHE A 42 11.95 -1.99 -11.02
C PHE A 42 12.89 -3.12 -11.44
N VAL A 43 12.67 -4.33 -10.93
CA VAL A 43 13.42 -5.53 -11.34
C VAL A 43 12.44 -6.49 -12.04
N SER A 44 12.62 -6.69 -13.34
CA SER A 44 11.87 -7.67 -14.13
C SER A 44 12.42 -9.08 -13.86
N ASN A 45 11.55 -10.05 -13.56
CA ASN A 45 11.88 -11.47 -13.45
C ASN A 45 11.14 -12.31 -14.51
N GLY A 46 10.93 -11.76 -15.71
CA GLY A 46 10.18 -12.42 -16.78
C GLY A 46 8.72 -11.99 -16.79
N THR A 47 7.78 -12.84 -16.34
CA THR A 47 6.33 -12.56 -16.39
C THR A 47 5.83 -11.65 -15.26
N SER A 48 6.67 -11.37 -14.26
CA SER A 48 6.33 -10.54 -13.11
C SER A 48 7.49 -9.64 -12.73
N GLY A 49 7.20 -8.63 -11.91
CA GLY A 49 8.15 -7.58 -11.55
C GLY A 49 8.19 -7.28 -10.07
N LEU A 50 9.39 -7.40 -9.49
CA LEU A 50 9.82 -6.91 -8.17
C LEU A 50 9.91 -5.38 -8.11
N HIS A 51 8.95 -4.65 -7.56
CA HIS A 51 9.27 -3.30 -7.08
C HIS A 51 10.09 -3.43 -5.79
N LYS A 52 11.37 -3.04 -5.80
CA LYS A 52 12.23 -3.10 -4.60
C LYS A 52 11.61 -2.42 -3.38
N ILE A 53 10.77 -1.41 -3.58
CA ILE A 53 10.04 -0.75 -2.51
C ILE A 53 9.16 -1.72 -1.71
N ALA A 54 8.45 -2.65 -2.37
CA ALA A 54 7.58 -3.61 -1.70
C ALA A 54 8.41 -4.63 -0.88
N TYR A 55 9.56 -5.06 -1.42
CA TYR A 55 10.48 -5.95 -0.73
C TYR A 55 11.12 -5.31 0.51
N GLU A 56 11.58 -4.06 0.37
CA GLU A 56 12.15 -3.30 1.49
C GLU A 56 11.10 -3.06 2.58
N LEU A 57 9.90 -2.61 2.19
CA LEU A 57 8.79 -2.35 3.13
C LEU A 57 8.29 -3.63 3.81
N ALA A 58 8.37 -4.78 3.16
CA ALA A 58 8.03 -6.08 3.76
C ALA A 58 9.12 -6.61 4.71
N GLY A 59 10.22 -5.87 4.93
CA GLY A 59 11.31 -6.28 5.81
C GLY A 59 12.30 -7.25 5.16
N GLY A 60 12.54 -7.11 3.86
CA GLY A 60 13.51 -7.95 3.14
C GLY A 60 12.94 -9.31 2.73
N ARG A 61 11.63 -9.40 2.48
CA ARG A 61 10.97 -10.60 1.94
C ARG A 61 10.03 -10.23 0.80
N VAL A 62 9.67 -11.23 0.00
CA VAL A 62 8.63 -11.06 -1.03
C VAL A 62 7.27 -11.07 -0.32
N PRO A 63 6.48 -9.97 -0.34
CA PRO A 63 5.18 -9.95 0.28
C PRO A 63 4.14 -10.72 -0.56
N ALA A 64 3.08 -11.20 0.09
CA ALA A 64 1.89 -11.63 -0.63
C ALA A 64 1.09 -10.41 -1.14
N TYR A 65 0.57 -10.51 -2.37
CA TYR A 65 -0.23 -9.45 -2.98
C TYR A 65 -1.74 -9.68 -2.78
N PRO A 66 -2.55 -8.61 -2.65
CA PRO A 66 -2.14 -7.21 -2.59
C PRO A 66 -1.39 -6.87 -1.30
N PHE A 67 -0.37 -6.02 -1.42
CA PHE A 67 0.45 -5.55 -0.31
C PHE A 67 0.11 -4.09 -0.02
N TRP A 68 -0.32 -3.82 1.21
CA TRP A 68 -0.75 -2.51 1.65
C TRP A 68 0.27 -1.92 2.61
N VAL A 69 0.56 -0.65 2.44
CA VAL A 69 1.43 0.13 3.31
C VAL A 69 0.65 1.36 3.73
N PHE A 70 0.52 1.56 5.03
CA PHE A 70 -0.07 2.75 5.63
C PHE A 70 1.08 3.52 6.27
N ALA A 71 1.22 4.80 5.91
CA ALA A 71 2.22 5.68 6.47
C ALA A 71 1.52 6.88 7.11
N ASP A 72 1.94 7.27 8.31
CA ASP A 72 1.51 8.52 8.92
C ASP A 72 2.49 9.67 8.62
N GLU A 73 2.12 10.88 9.05
CA GLU A 73 2.92 12.09 8.89
C GLU A 73 4.29 12.05 9.60
N ASN A 74 4.43 11.18 10.61
CA ASN A 74 5.67 10.98 11.35
C ASN A 74 6.58 9.92 10.71
N GLY A 75 6.15 9.35 9.57
CA GLY A 75 6.88 8.30 8.87
C GLY A 75 6.76 6.92 9.51
N LYS A 76 5.84 6.73 10.46
CA LYS A 76 5.54 5.39 11.00
C LYS A 76 4.76 4.62 9.96
N MET A 77 5.22 3.41 9.65
CA MET A 77 4.63 2.57 8.63
C MET A 77 4.01 1.31 9.24
N LEU A 78 2.82 0.94 8.75
CA LEU A 78 2.14 -0.32 9.01
C LEU A 78 1.95 -1.05 7.69
N THR A 79 2.23 -2.35 7.66
CA THR A 79 2.08 -3.17 6.46
C THR A 79 1.02 -4.24 6.63
N HIS A 80 0.26 -4.54 5.59
CA HIS A 80 -0.72 -5.62 5.57
C HIS A 80 -0.66 -6.40 4.26
N GLU A 81 -0.80 -7.72 4.35
CA GLU A 81 -0.77 -8.62 3.19
C GLU A 81 -2.12 -9.27 2.97
N GLY A 82 -2.56 -9.29 1.71
CA GLY A 82 -3.85 -9.85 1.33
C GLY A 82 -4.98 -8.82 1.35
N LEU A 83 -6.20 -9.32 1.24
CA LEU A 83 -7.39 -8.49 1.14
C LEU A 83 -7.76 -7.90 2.52
N LEU A 84 -7.73 -6.58 2.62
CA LEU A 84 -8.19 -5.85 3.80
C LEU A 84 -9.70 -6.05 4.01
N LYS A 85 -10.09 -6.44 5.22
CA LYS A 85 -11.48 -6.43 5.66
C LYS A 85 -11.82 -5.09 6.31
N GLU A 86 -13.09 -4.72 6.24
CA GLU A 86 -13.62 -3.48 6.85
C GLU A 86 -13.23 -3.33 8.32
N LYS A 87 -13.27 -4.41 9.11
CA LYS A 87 -12.87 -4.39 10.53
C LYS A 87 -11.38 -4.06 10.73
N GLU A 88 -10.52 -4.55 9.86
CA GLU A 88 -9.08 -4.32 9.93
C GLU A 88 -8.77 -2.86 9.58
N LEU A 89 -9.39 -2.37 8.51
CA LEU A 89 -9.27 -1.00 8.08
C LEU A 89 -9.74 0.00 9.16
N ASN A 90 -10.90 -0.26 9.78
CA ASN A 90 -11.39 0.53 10.91
C ASN A 90 -10.42 0.53 12.09
N SER A 91 -9.79 -0.62 12.39
CA SER A 91 -8.83 -0.73 13.50
C SER A 91 -7.56 0.08 13.22
N ILE A 92 -7.10 0.11 11.96
CA ILE A 92 -5.95 0.89 11.53
C ILE A 92 -6.22 2.39 11.71
N PHE A 93 -7.36 2.89 11.20
CA PHE A 93 -7.69 4.31 11.30
C PHE A 93 -8.06 4.76 12.73
N SER A 94 -8.68 3.88 13.53
CA SER A 94 -9.06 4.24 14.92
C SER A 94 -7.86 4.36 15.85
N ASN A 95 -6.79 3.60 15.63
CA ASN A 95 -5.59 3.61 16.46
C ASN A 95 -4.65 4.80 16.19
N HIS A 96 -4.90 5.60 15.15
CA HIS A 96 -4.11 6.79 14.81
C HIS A 96 -4.72 8.10 15.32
N ASN A 97 -5.85 8.06 16.03
CA ASN A 97 -6.55 9.24 16.60
C ASN A 97 -6.22 9.51 18.08
N HIS A 98 -5.08 9.04 18.59
CA HIS A 98 -4.65 9.24 19.99
C HIS A 98 -3.20 9.71 20.09
#